data_AF-A0A7W1TJ79-F1
#
_entry.id   AF-A0A7W1TJ79-F1
#
_cell.length_a   1.000
_cell.length_b   1.000
_cell.length_c   1.000
_cell.angle_alpha   90.00
_cell.angle_beta   90.00
_cell.angle_gamma   90.00
#
_symmetry.space_group_name_H-M   'P 1'
#
loop_
_entity.id
_entity.type
_entity.pdbx_description
1 polymer ?
#
loop_
_entity_poly.entity_id
_entity_poly.type
_entity_poly.pdbx_seq_one_letter_code
_entity_poly.pdbx_strand_id
1 'polypeptide(L)'
;MKPRVRFAVVLMTLLLALSPLSAVRPVAAAAPSSVRYFGETGHNIATRIKSFYEANGDLRIFGLPLTEVITENGMQVQYFERARFELHPELPNAFFVSLTQVGRGLVGGRASGAFASVAAKSSASTMYFTQTKHTLQDTFLQFWSSYGGLPVFGFPLSEPFQEVNYSDGNSYLVQYFERARMELHPTAPAAYRVQLGLLGRQLLDNSAVPTSSRKAVLPITLLGTATTGYYGSFSERINNIARGAGRMNGKVVQAGQVFSFGNNLGSATSDDGFVDGYAIVGGRLQKVTGGGLCQVSTTMYRAVFYAGLGIVDRTPHTYMINFYENIKGFDATVFTPQVDFKWRNDTAGPVYVAASTNPNQATVTFSLYGWNDGRTSQMVGPFESKVVQPGLSNWQFDSSLPYGGTRQIVHGRPGSDIAMQRIVTAANGAVLHHDILPSHYSPWADFFLYGPGVTVPYGVNRVPGDANPNIAPAIGKTHP
;
A
#
# COMPACT_ATOMS: atom_id res chain seq x y z
N MET A 1 -87.75 6.21 36.23
CA MET A 1 -86.69 5.42 36.91
C MET A 1 -86.10 4.47 35.87
N LYS A 2 -84.78 4.56 35.61
CA LYS A 2 -83.94 3.74 34.68
C LYS A 2 -84.21 3.89 33.16
N PRO A 3 -83.19 3.79 32.29
CA PRO A 3 -81.93 4.55 32.28
C PRO A 3 -81.77 5.40 31.00
N ARG A 4 -81.07 6.53 31.12
CA ARG A 4 -80.67 7.39 30.00
C ARG A 4 -79.52 6.74 29.23
N VAL A 5 -79.75 6.43 27.96
CA VAL A 5 -78.72 6.08 26.97
C VAL A 5 -77.89 7.32 26.67
N ARG A 6 -76.61 7.32 27.04
CA ARG A 6 -75.65 8.36 26.69
C ARG A 6 -75.13 8.08 25.28
N PHE A 7 -75.41 8.98 24.33
CA PHE A 7 -74.68 9.07 23.07
C PHE A 7 -73.23 9.49 23.38
N ALA A 8 -72.29 8.58 23.19
CA ALA A 8 -70.87 8.91 23.13
C ALA A 8 -70.56 9.39 21.71
N VAL A 9 -70.30 10.69 21.56
CA VAL A 9 -69.73 11.29 20.36
C VAL A 9 -68.31 10.76 20.22
N VAL A 10 -68.05 9.99 19.16
CA VAL A 10 -66.70 9.57 18.76
C VAL A 10 -66.00 10.80 18.18
N LEU A 11 -65.21 11.48 19.01
CA LEU A 11 -64.28 12.50 18.56
C LEU A 11 -63.02 11.79 18.02
N MET A 12 -62.99 11.59 16.70
CA MET A 12 -61.83 11.05 15.98
C MET A 12 -60.69 12.07 16.07
N THR A 13 -59.85 11.94 17.10
CA THR A 13 -58.60 12.68 17.22
C THR A 13 -57.60 12.07 16.26
N LEU A 14 -57.39 12.77 15.14
CA LEU A 14 -56.33 12.49 14.18
C LEU A 14 -54.97 12.70 14.89
N LEU A 15 -54.38 11.64 15.43
CA LEU A 15 -52.97 11.64 15.81
C LEU A 15 -52.15 11.78 14.53
N LEU A 16 -51.75 13.01 14.22
CA LEU A 16 -50.61 13.27 13.36
C LEU A 16 -49.38 12.68 14.05
N ALA A 17 -49.01 11.47 13.62
CA ALA A 17 -47.72 10.88 13.94
C ALA A 17 -46.63 11.77 13.32
N LEU A 18 -46.12 12.72 14.11
CA LEU A 18 -44.84 13.37 13.85
C LEU A 18 -43.78 12.28 13.91
N SER A 19 -43.50 11.71 12.75
CA SER A 19 -42.34 10.84 12.53
C SER A 19 -41.11 11.67 12.87
N PRO A 20 -40.18 11.21 13.72
CA PRO A 20 -38.93 11.90 13.88
C PRO A 20 -38.25 11.92 12.50
N LEU A 21 -38.01 13.11 11.95
CA LEU A 21 -37.11 13.28 10.82
C LEU A 21 -35.81 12.59 11.23
N SER A 22 -35.57 11.40 10.66
CA SER A 22 -34.28 10.76 10.74
C SER A 22 -33.32 11.74 10.09
N ALA A 23 -32.46 12.36 10.88
CA ALA A 23 -31.36 13.14 10.38
C ALA A 23 -30.58 12.23 9.43
N VAL A 24 -30.68 12.50 8.13
CA VAL A 24 -29.86 11.86 7.11
C VAL A 24 -28.44 12.22 7.48
N ARG A 25 -27.74 11.29 8.14
CA ARG A 25 -26.30 11.42 8.34
C ARG A 25 -25.70 11.62 6.95
N PRO A 26 -24.87 12.64 6.71
CA PRO A 26 -24.14 12.72 5.45
C PRO A 26 -23.39 11.40 5.31
N VAL A 27 -23.71 10.65 4.25
CA VAL A 27 -22.90 9.52 3.83
C VAL A 27 -21.51 10.12 3.61
N ALA A 28 -20.56 9.76 4.47
CA ALA A 28 -19.18 10.16 4.28
C ALA A 28 -18.81 9.86 2.83
N ALA A 29 -18.32 10.87 2.11
CA ALA A 29 -17.90 10.71 0.72
C ALA A 29 -17.03 9.46 0.64
N ALA A 30 -17.40 8.50 -0.23
CA ALA A 30 -16.63 7.30 -0.42
C ALA A 30 -15.18 7.71 -0.73
N ALA A 31 -14.22 7.14 0.01
CA ALA A 31 -12.81 7.40 -0.26
C ALA A 31 -12.55 7.17 -1.76
N PRO A 32 -11.78 8.06 -2.44
CA PRO A 32 -11.56 7.93 -3.87
C PRO A 32 -11.03 6.53 -4.19
N SER A 33 -11.62 5.90 -5.21
CA SER A 33 -11.23 4.56 -5.64
C SER A 33 -9.72 4.49 -5.87
N SER A 34 -9.08 3.43 -5.37
CA SER A 34 -7.67 3.16 -5.61
C SER A 34 -7.38 2.72 -7.05
N VAL A 35 -8.41 2.52 -7.87
CA VAL A 35 -8.31 2.04 -9.26
C VAL A 35 -9.20 2.85 -10.19
N ARG A 36 -8.80 2.98 -11.46
CA ARG A 36 -9.60 3.57 -12.55
C ARG A 36 -9.37 2.76 -13.82
N TYR A 37 -10.46 2.41 -14.49
CA TYR A 37 -10.46 1.73 -15.79
C TYR A 37 -10.77 2.72 -16.90
N PHE A 38 -10.10 2.58 -18.05
CA PHE A 38 -10.31 3.38 -19.25
C PHE A 38 -10.89 2.48 -20.34
N GLY A 39 -12.18 2.64 -20.64
CA GLY A 39 -12.88 1.82 -21.64
C GLY A 39 -12.37 2.05 -23.07
N GLU A 40 -11.77 3.22 -23.32
CA GLU A 40 -11.22 3.64 -24.60
C GLU A 40 -10.03 2.78 -25.03
N THR A 41 -9.19 2.35 -24.08
CA THR A 41 -8.01 1.51 -24.34
C THR A 41 -8.12 0.12 -23.73
N GLY A 42 -9.06 -0.07 -22.80
CA GLY A 42 -9.22 -1.32 -22.06
C GLY A 42 -8.14 -1.55 -21.01
N HIS A 43 -7.56 -0.50 -20.44
CA HIS A 43 -6.47 -0.58 -19.46
C HIS A 43 -6.80 0.14 -18.16
N ASN A 44 -6.11 -0.24 -17.08
CA ASN A 44 -6.32 0.26 -15.74
C ASN A 44 -5.16 1.11 -15.25
N ILE A 45 -5.43 2.04 -14.33
CA ILE A 45 -4.41 2.62 -13.45
C ILE A 45 -4.80 2.35 -12.00
N ALA A 46 -3.80 2.12 -11.15
CA ALA A 46 -4.00 1.75 -9.76
C ALA A 46 -3.04 2.47 -8.82
N THR A 47 -3.48 2.60 -7.57
CA THR A 47 -2.67 3.00 -6.41
C THR A 47 -1.79 4.24 -6.68
N ARG A 48 -0.46 4.11 -6.57
CA ARG A 48 0.51 5.20 -6.73
C ARG A 48 0.52 5.77 -8.15
N ILE A 49 0.34 4.93 -9.17
CA ILE A 49 0.29 5.38 -10.57
C ILE A 49 -0.96 6.24 -10.78
N LYS A 50 -2.11 5.79 -10.27
CA LYS A 50 -3.35 6.58 -10.34
C LYS A 50 -3.17 7.93 -9.67
N SER A 51 -2.66 7.96 -8.44
CA SER A 51 -2.44 9.20 -7.71
C SER A 51 -1.47 10.14 -8.43
N PHE A 52 -0.38 9.61 -9.00
CA PHE A 52 0.57 10.41 -9.76
C PHE A 52 -0.05 10.97 -11.05
N TYR A 53 -0.75 10.12 -11.80
CA TYR A 53 -1.42 10.49 -13.04
C TYR A 53 -2.43 11.62 -12.82
N GLU A 54 -3.30 11.50 -11.81
CA GLU A 54 -4.33 12.51 -11.49
C GLU A 54 -3.71 13.82 -10.96
N ALA A 55 -2.68 13.73 -10.13
CA ALA A 55 -2.03 14.90 -9.55
C ALA A 55 -1.19 15.71 -10.55
N ASN A 56 -0.73 15.10 -11.65
CA ASN A 56 0.19 15.71 -12.60
C ASN A 56 -0.42 15.97 -14.00
N GLY A 57 -1.75 16.13 -14.06
CA GLY A 57 -2.44 16.65 -15.23
C GLY A 57 -3.27 15.65 -16.04
N ASP A 58 -3.43 14.41 -15.56
CA ASP A 58 -4.36 13.39 -16.08
C ASP A 58 -4.22 13.24 -17.61
N LEU A 59 -5.34 13.14 -18.32
CA LEU A 59 -5.46 12.85 -19.74
C LEU A 59 -4.74 13.89 -20.60
N ARG A 60 -4.72 15.14 -20.16
CA ARG A 60 -4.09 16.24 -20.89
C ARG A 60 -2.59 16.00 -21.04
N ILE A 61 -1.95 15.52 -19.99
CA ILE A 61 -0.48 15.40 -19.94
C ILE A 61 -0.03 13.99 -20.33
N PHE A 62 -0.70 12.96 -19.83
CA PHE A 62 -0.23 11.59 -20.04
C PHE A 62 -1.00 10.85 -21.14
N GLY A 63 -2.24 11.27 -21.42
CA GLY A 63 -3.13 10.55 -22.32
C GLY A 63 -3.59 9.23 -21.70
N LEU A 64 -4.17 8.35 -22.51
CA LEU A 64 -4.75 7.09 -22.03
C LEU A 64 -3.66 6.05 -21.70
N PRO A 65 -3.85 5.14 -20.72
CA PRO A 65 -2.95 4.02 -20.51
C PRO A 65 -3.00 3.03 -21.68
N LEU A 66 -1.87 2.43 -22.01
CA LEU A 66 -1.68 1.51 -23.15
C LEU A 66 -1.30 0.09 -22.72
N THR A 67 -0.93 -0.10 -21.46
CA THR A 67 -0.59 -1.38 -20.85
C THR A 67 -1.06 -1.37 -19.40
N GLU A 68 -1.11 -2.54 -18.76
CA GLU A 68 -0.99 -2.64 -17.29
C GLU A 68 0.45 -2.37 -16.85
N VAL A 69 0.73 -2.43 -15.53
CA VAL A 69 2.11 -2.45 -15.05
C VAL A 69 2.78 -3.75 -15.48
N ILE A 70 3.84 -3.62 -16.27
CA ILE A 70 4.67 -4.73 -16.77
C ILE A 70 6.08 -4.62 -16.23
N THR A 71 6.86 -5.69 -16.33
CA THR A 71 8.30 -5.66 -16.02
C THR A 71 9.12 -5.64 -17.30
N GLU A 72 9.96 -4.62 -17.47
CA GLU A 72 10.89 -4.46 -18.59
C GLU A 72 12.29 -4.19 -18.02
N ASN A 73 13.28 -5.02 -18.39
CA ASN A 73 14.67 -4.90 -17.91
C ASN A 73 14.79 -4.83 -16.37
N GLY A 74 13.95 -5.59 -15.65
CA GLY A 74 13.92 -5.61 -14.18
C GLY A 74 13.20 -4.43 -13.53
N MET A 75 12.69 -3.48 -14.32
CA MET A 75 11.95 -2.32 -13.84
C MET A 75 10.45 -2.49 -14.10
N GLN A 76 9.63 -2.12 -13.12
CA GLN A 76 8.18 -2.09 -13.30
C GLN A 76 7.78 -0.77 -13.94
N VAL A 77 7.04 -0.85 -15.05
CA VAL A 77 6.66 0.30 -15.86
C VAL A 77 5.25 0.20 -16.39
N GLN A 78 4.64 1.35 -16.68
CA GLN A 78 3.35 1.41 -17.37
C GLN A 78 3.39 2.45 -18.48
N TYR A 79 2.92 2.07 -19.66
CA TYR A 79 2.87 2.96 -20.81
C TYR A 79 1.56 3.72 -20.87
N PHE A 80 1.66 4.98 -21.22
CA PHE A 80 0.58 5.88 -21.57
C PHE A 80 0.84 6.43 -22.97
N GLU A 81 -0.15 7.07 -23.58
CA GLU A 81 0.01 7.65 -24.92
C GLU A 81 1.20 8.62 -25.03
N ARG A 82 1.40 9.46 -24.02
CA ARG A 82 2.40 10.54 -24.04
C ARG A 82 3.59 10.30 -23.13
N ALA A 83 3.55 9.27 -22.29
CA ALA A 83 4.55 9.03 -21.26
C ALA A 83 4.74 7.54 -20.96
N ARG A 84 5.84 7.22 -20.29
CA ARG A 84 6.09 5.92 -19.66
C ARG A 84 6.42 6.17 -18.20
N PHE A 85 5.67 5.54 -17.30
CA PHE A 85 5.84 5.67 -15.87
C PHE A 85 6.74 4.55 -15.38
N GLU A 86 7.61 4.86 -14.43
CA GLU A 86 8.56 3.95 -13.79
C GLU A 86 8.23 3.87 -12.30
N LEU A 87 8.16 2.65 -11.76
CA LEU A 87 7.99 2.42 -10.34
C LEU A 87 9.35 2.18 -9.70
N HIS A 88 9.64 2.99 -8.68
CA HIS A 88 10.84 2.96 -7.87
C HIS A 88 10.49 2.72 -6.41
N PRO A 89 10.07 1.49 -6.05
CA PRO A 89 9.67 1.17 -4.68
C PRO A 89 10.81 1.24 -3.65
N GLU A 90 12.05 1.35 -4.10
CA GLU A 90 13.26 1.59 -3.32
C GLU A 90 13.45 3.07 -2.94
N LEU A 91 12.83 4.01 -3.68
CA LEU A 91 12.96 5.44 -3.46
C LEU A 91 11.93 5.97 -2.45
N PRO A 92 12.15 7.17 -1.87
CA PRO A 92 11.16 7.83 -1.03
C PRO A 92 9.81 7.99 -1.74
N ASN A 93 8.72 8.03 -0.97
CA ASN A 93 7.35 8.10 -1.49
C ASN A 93 7.10 9.17 -2.56
N ALA A 94 7.78 10.32 -2.47
CA ALA A 94 7.65 11.42 -3.43
C ALA A 94 8.20 11.07 -4.84
N PHE A 95 9.10 10.09 -4.92
CA PHE A 95 9.78 9.65 -6.15
C PHE A 95 9.40 8.21 -6.54
N PHE A 96 8.44 7.60 -5.83
CA PHE A 96 7.98 6.24 -6.09
C PHE A 96 7.53 6.04 -7.53
N VAL A 97 6.83 7.03 -8.10
CA VAL A 97 6.51 7.07 -9.53
C VAL A 97 7.36 8.16 -10.17
N SER A 98 8.14 7.77 -11.16
CA SER A 98 8.92 8.69 -11.98
C SER A 98 8.54 8.55 -13.45
N LEU A 99 8.90 9.54 -14.25
CA LEU A 99 8.67 9.54 -15.69
C LEU A 99 9.97 9.21 -16.41
N THR A 100 9.92 8.21 -17.28
CA THR A 100 11.01 7.91 -18.21
C THR A 100 11.36 9.17 -19.00
N GLN A 101 12.65 9.41 -19.23
CA GLN A 101 13.13 10.48 -20.12
C GLN A 101 12.92 10.11 -21.59
N VAL A 102 11.67 9.90 -21.99
CA VAL A 102 11.29 9.43 -23.34
C VAL A 102 11.74 10.39 -24.43
N GLY A 103 11.74 11.71 -24.16
CA GLY A 103 12.21 12.71 -25.09
C GLY A 103 13.73 12.60 -25.30
N ARG A 104 14.50 12.43 -24.22
CA ARG A 104 15.96 12.20 -24.30
C ARG A 104 16.30 10.94 -25.10
N GLY A 105 15.58 9.85 -24.85
CA GLY A 105 15.79 8.58 -25.56
C GLY A 105 15.55 8.69 -27.07
N LEU A 106 14.53 9.44 -27.49
CA LEU A 106 14.17 9.59 -28.91
C LEU A 106 15.05 10.59 -29.68
N VAL A 107 15.71 11.53 -28.99
CA VAL A 107 16.60 12.51 -29.65
C VAL A 107 18.06 12.09 -29.65
N GLY A 108 18.42 10.98 -28.98
CA GLY A 108 19.78 10.45 -28.96
C GLY A 108 20.32 10.25 -30.39
N GLY A 109 21.39 10.98 -30.74
CA GLY A 109 22.00 10.94 -32.07
C GLY A 109 21.51 12.02 -33.05
N ARG A 110 20.52 12.84 -32.71
CA ARG A 110 20.14 14.03 -33.51
C ARG A 110 21.11 15.18 -33.21
N ALA A 111 21.83 15.64 -34.23
CA ALA A 111 22.76 16.78 -34.15
C ALA A 111 22.31 17.98 -35.02
N SER A 112 21.07 17.99 -35.50
CA SER A 112 20.54 19.12 -36.27
C SER A 112 20.52 20.40 -35.43
N GLY A 113 20.58 21.57 -36.08
CA GLY A 113 20.84 22.85 -35.41
C GLY A 113 19.95 23.18 -34.21
N ALA A 114 18.71 22.70 -34.16
CA ALA A 114 17.82 22.91 -33.02
C ALA A 114 18.31 22.22 -31.72
N PHE A 115 19.09 21.14 -31.82
CA PHE A 115 19.67 20.41 -30.68
C PHE A 115 21.06 20.93 -30.30
N ALA A 116 21.59 21.93 -31.02
CA ALA A 116 22.85 22.57 -30.66
C ALA A 116 22.66 23.53 -29.48
N SER A 117 23.65 23.59 -28.60
CA SER A 117 23.63 24.52 -27.46
C SER A 117 23.54 25.96 -27.93
N VAL A 118 22.74 26.77 -27.24
CA VAL A 118 22.62 28.20 -27.51
C VAL A 118 23.30 29.06 -26.44
N ALA A 119 23.62 30.30 -26.81
CA ALA A 119 24.13 31.30 -25.88
C ALA A 119 23.10 31.60 -24.79
N ALA A 120 23.59 31.89 -23.57
CA ALA A 120 22.74 32.21 -22.45
C ALA A 120 21.90 33.47 -22.73
N LYS A 121 20.57 33.31 -22.73
CA LYS A 121 19.61 34.40 -22.94
C LYS A 121 18.37 34.18 -22.05
N SER A 122 18.13 35.10 -21.12
CA SER A 122 16.95 35.09 -20.25
C SER A 122 16.22 36.44 -20.33
N SER A 123 14.90 36.40 -20.28
CA SER A 123 14.01 37.58 -20.30
C SER A 123 12.72 37.27 -19.53
N ALA A 124 11.78 38.22 -19.45
CA ALA A 124 10.47 37.96 -18.85
C ALA A 124 9.69 36.84 -19.56
N SER A 125 9.95 36.57 -20.85
CA SER A 125 9.31 35.51 -21.63
C SER A 125 10.27 34.40 -22.08
N THR A 126 11.51 34.38 -21.56
CA THR A 126 12.55 33.41 -21.94
C THR A 126 13.31 32.94 -20.71
N MET A 127 13.38 31.62 -20.52
CA MET A 127 14.19 30.99 -19.48
C MET A 127 15.33 30.20 -20.13
N TYR A 128 16.58 30.49 -19.74
CA TYR A 128 17.74 29.69 -20.13
C TYR A 128 18.07 28.63 -19.07
N PHE A 129 18.33 27.41 -19.52
CA PHE A 129 18.71 26.29 -18.66
C PHE A 129 20.19 25.97 -18.84
N THR A 130 21.01 26.24 -17.83
CA THR A 130 22.45 26.00 -17.88
C THR A 130 22.81 24.51 -17.99
N GLN A 131 21.93 23.63 -17.50
CA GLN A 131 22.09 22.18 -17.49
C GLN A 131 22.13 21.58 -18.89
N THR A 132 21.30 22.11 -19.79
CA THR A 132 21.17 21.62 -21.17
C THR A 132 21.61 22.65 -22.22
N LYS A 133 21.86 23.89 -21.80
CA LYS A 133 22.22 25.03 -22.66
C LYS A 133 21.16 25.34 -23.72
N HIS A 134 19.89 25.19 -23.34
CA HIS A 134 18.73 25.48 -24.18
C HIS A 134 17.83 26.53 -23.54
N THR A 135 17.04 27.22 -24.37
CA THR A 135 16.04 28.17 -23.90
C THR A 135 14.63 27.58 -23.96
N LEU A 136 13.74 28.12 -23.12
CA LEU A 136 12.31 27.89 -23.18
C LEU A 136 11.61 29.23 -23.19
N GLN A 137 10.71 29.44 -24.15
CA GLN A 137 10.12 30.75 -24.38
C GLN A 137 8.62 30.70 -24.70
N ASP A 138 7.98 31.86 -24.53
CA ASP A 138 6.63 32.17 -24.97
C ASP A 138 5.58 31.10 -24.57
N THR A 139 4.82 30.57 -25.53
CA THR A 139 3.71 29.64 -25.28
C THR A 139 4.18 28.32 -24.67
N PHE A 140 5.37 27.82 -25.03
CA PHE A 140 5.92 26.61 -24.41
C PHE A 140 6.37 26.87 -22.96
N LEU A 141 6.95 28.05 -22.66
CA LEU A 141 7.27 28.43 -21.28
C LEU A 141 6.02 28.53 -20.40
N GLN A 142 4.96 29.12 -20.92
CA GLN A 142 3.67 29.21 -20.23
C GLN A 142 3.10 27.82 -19.96
N PHE A 143 3.04 26.95 -20.98
CA PHE A 143 2.52 25.60 -20.81
C PHE A 143 3.36 24.78 -19.80
N TRP A 144 4.68 24.79 -19.94
CA TRP A 144 5.59 24.10 -19.04
C TRP A 144 5.38 24.55 -17.59
N SER A 145 5.30 25.86 -17.36
CA SER A 145 5.12 26.42 -16.01
C SER A 145 3.75 26.11 -15.40
N SER A 146 2.69 26.06 -16.23
CA SER A 146 1.33 25.81 -15.75
C SER A 146 1.02 24.34 -15.48
N TYR A 147 1.68 23.40 -16.15
CA TYR A 147 1.24 22.00 -16.19
C TYR A 147 2.23 20.99 -15.59
N GLY A 148 3.26 21.43 -14.87
CA GLY A 148 4.08 20.54 -14.04
C GLY A 148 5.58 20.76 -14.12
N GLY A 149 6.03 21.66 -14.98
CA GLY A 149 7.41 22.14 -15.02
C GLY A 149 8.47 21.03 -15.08
N LEU A 150 9.52 21.21 -14.29
CA LEU A 150 10.69 20.34 -14.27
C LEU A 150 10.35 18.89 -13.86
N PRO A 151 9.54 18.63 -12.81
CA PRO A 151 9.14 17.26 -12.45
C PRO A 151 8.47 16.46 -13.58
N VAL A 152 7.62 17.12 -14.38
CA VAL A 152 6.82 16.44 -15.42
C VAL A 152 7.53 16.39 -16.76
N PHE A 153 8.06 17.53 -17.22
CA PHE A 153 8.62 17.63 -18.58
C PHE A 153 10.14 17.49 -18.62
N GLY A 154 10.82 17.82 -17.52
CA GLY A 154 12.28 17.92 -17.50
C GLY A 154 12.83 19.18 -18.17
N PHE A 155 14.14 19.19 -18.38
CA PHE A 155 14.84 20.28 -19.08
C PHE A 155 14.57 20.27 -20.60
N PRO A 156 14.57 21.43 -21.29
CA PRO A 156 14.55 21.46 -22.74
C PRO A 156 15.83 20.86 -23.32
N LEU A 157 15.69 20.12 -24.42
CA LEU A 157 16.77 19.44 -25.16
C LEU A 157 16.97 20.01 -26.58
N SER A 158 16.12 20.94 -26.99
CA SER A 158 16.22 21.62 -28.27
C SER A 158 15.68 23.04 -28.14
N GLU A 159 16.01 23.89 -29.10
CA GLU A 159 15.21 25.07 -29.42
C GLU A 159 13.92 24.66 -30.18
N PRO A 160 12.92 25.54 -30.29
CA PRO A 160 11.75 25.27 -31.13
C PRO A 160 12.11 25.12 -32.62
N PHE A 161 11.58 24.10 -33.29
CA PHE A 161 11.78 23.88 -34.73
C PHE A 161 10.56 23.21 -35.37
N GLN A 162 10.47 23.22 -36.70
CA GLN A 162 9.39 22.55 -37.42
C GLN A 162 9.68 21.04 -37.56
N GLU A 163 8.73 20.20 -37.16
CA GLU A 163 8.80 18.75 -37.34
C GLU A 163 7.47 18.20 -37.84
N VAL A 164 7.54 17.24 -38.77
CA VAL A 164 6.37 16.49 -39.23
C VAL A 164 5.94 15.52 -38.14
N ASN A 165 4.70 15.65 -37.69
CA ASN A 165 4.14 14.80 -36.66
C ASN A 165 3.88 13.39 -37.22
N TYR A 166 4.39 12.41 -36.47
CA TYR A 166 4.34 10.99 -36.79
C TYR A 166 2.91 10.43 -36.96
N SER A 167 1.92 10.97 -36.27
CA SER A 167 0.57 10.43 -36.21
C SER A 167 -0.38 10.97 -37.27
N ASP A 168 -0.21 12.23 -37.70
CA ASP A 168 -1.13 12.89 -38.63
C ASP A 168 -0.44 13.44 -39.90
N GLY A 169 0.89 13.44 -39.96
CA GLY A 169 1.67 13.93 -41.09
C GLY A 169 1.74 15.46 -41.22
N ASN A 170 1.17 16.22 -40.29
CA ASN A 170 1.21 17.69 -40.32
C ASN A 170 2.53 18.22 -39.75
N SER A 171 3.00 19.35 -40.24
CA SER A 171 4.16 20.04 -39.66
C SER A 171 3.73 20.94 -38.49
N TYR A 172 4.34 20.75 -37.34
CA TYR A 172 4.13 21.61 -36.18
C TYR A 172 5.44 22.22 -35.70
N LEU A 173 5.34 23.41 -35.08
CA LEU A 173 6.44 23.90 -34.26
C LEU A 173 6.51 23.02 -33.01
N VAL A 174 7.65 22.39 -32.78
CA VAL A 174 7.88 21.49 -31.65
C VAL A 174 9.09 21.91 -30.84
N GLN A 175 9.10 21.51 -29.57
CA GLN A 175 10.30 21.58 -28.74
C GLN A 175 10.42 20.31 -27.91
N TYR A 176 11.63 19.74 -27.87
CA TYR A 176 11.91 18.54 -27.09
C TYR A 176 12.37 18.88 -25.68
N PHE A 177 11.94 18.05 -24.74
CA PHE A 177 12.34 18.06 -23.34
C PHE A 177 12.79 16.66 -22.96
N GLU A 178 13.37 16.49 -21.77
CA GLU A 178 13.80 15.17 -21.31
C GLU A 178 12.67 14.13 -21.34
N ARG A 179 11.44 14.52 -20.95
CA ARG A 179 10.32 13.60 -20.76
C ARG A 179 9.14 13.83 -21.73
N ALA A 180 9.25 14.79 -22.64
CA ALA A 180 8.14 15.17 -23.51
C ALA A 180 8.60 15.84 -24.81
N ARG A 181 7.68 15.91 -25.78
CA ARG A 181 7.75 16.81 -26.93
C ARG A 181 6.50 17.68 -26.91
N MET A 182 6.67 19.00 -26.78
CA MET A 182 5.57 19.94 -26.91
C MET A 182 5.38 20.29 -28.38
N GLU A 183 4.13 20.40 -28.80
CA GLU A 183 3.74 20.68 -30.18
C GLU A 183 2.72 21.82 -30.18
N LEU A 184 2.94 22.82 -31.04
CA LEU A 184 2.01 23.93 -31.22
C LEU A 184 1.05 23.63 -32.37
N HIS A 185 -0.21 23.40 -32.01
CA HIS A 185 -1.36 23.14 -32.89
C HIS A 185 -2.17 24.44 -33.07
N PRO A 186 -1.91 25.25 -34.10
CA PRO A 186 -2.46 26.61 -34.21
C PRO A 186 -3.98 26.65 -34.44
N THR A 187 -4.54 25.59 -35.02
CA THR A 187 -5.97 25.45 -35.30
C THR A 187 -6.76 24.94 -34.10
N ALA A 188 -6.09 24.44 -33.06
CA ALA A 188 -6.76 23.99 -31.84
C ALA A 188 -7.28 25.18 -31.00
N PRO A 189 -8.34 24.98 -30.20
CA PRO A 189 -8.79 26.01 -29.27
C PRO A 189 -7.65 26.48 -28.36
N ALA A 190 -7.67 27.75 -27.93
CA ALA A 190 -6.56 28.37 -27.21
C ALA A 190 -6.04 27.53 -26.02
N ALA A 191 -6.95 26.92 -25.25
CA ALA A 191 -6.61 26.05 -24.12
C ALA A 191 -5.87 24.75 -24.52
N TYR A 192 -5.92 24.32 -25.78
CA TYR A 192 -5.37 23.06 -26.30
C TYR A 192 -4.38 23.28 -27.45
N ARG A 193 -3.90 24.51 -27.65
CA ARG A 193 -2.89 24.81 -28.68
C ARG A 193 -1.57 24.11 -28.44
N VAL A 194 -1.12 24.01 -27.19
CA VAL A 194 0.04 23.18 -26.87
C VAL A 194 -0.45 21.80 -26.50
N GLN A 195 0.01 20.81 -27.25
CA GLN A 195 -0.25 19.40 -27.01
C GLN A 195 1.08 18.67 -26.84
N LEU A 196 1.05 17.51 -26.21
CA LEU A 196 2.23 16.66 -26.09
C LEU A 196 2.16 15.56 -27.14
N GLY A 197 3.30 15.35 -27.81
CA GLY A 197 3.48 14.27 -28.76
C GLY A 197 3.29 12.90 -28.09
N LEU A 198 2.88 11.91 -28.88
CA LEU A 198 2.58 10.56 -28.42
C LEU A 198 3.85 9.73 -28.16
N LEU A 199 4.81 10.29 -27.42
CA LEU A 199 6.13 9.69 -27.22
C LEU A 199 6.06 8.37 -26.46
N GLY A 200 5.07 8.20 -25.58
CA GLY A 200 4.85 6.93 -24.89
C GLY A 200 4.41 5.83 -25.86
N ARG A 201 3.49 6.13 -26.78
CA ARG A 201 3.11 5.19 -27.87
C ARG A 201 4.29 4.90 -28.80
N GLN A 202 5.02 5.92 -29.25
CA GLN A 202 6.20 5.72 -30.11
C GLN A 202 7.26 4.86 -29.43
N LEU A 203 7.50 5.08 -28.13
CA LEU A 203 8.43 4.25 -27.37
C LEU A 203 7.94 2.80 -27.25
N LEU A 204 6.63 2.59 -27.02
CA LEU A 204 6.04 1.24 -26.96
C LEU A 204 6.09 0.52 -28.31
N ASP A 205 5.82 1.23 -29.41
CA ASP A 205 5.87 0.66 -30.76
C ASP A 205 7.28 0.20 -31.14
N ASN A 206 8.30 0.89 -30.63
CA ASN A 206 9.72 0.56 -30.83
C ASN A 206 10.33 -0.35 -29.75
N SER A 207 9.56 -0.76 -28.73
CA SER A 207 10.07 -1.62 -27.66
C SER A 207 9.85 -3.11 -27.93
N ALA A 208 10.57 -3.94 -27.17
CA ALA A 208 10.40 -5.39 -27.18
C ALA A 208 9.19 -5.88 -26.37
N VAL A 209 8.34 -4.96 -25.86
CA VAL A 209 7.16 -5.32 -25.06
C VAL A 209 6.20 -6.18 -25.89
N PRO A 210 5.85 -7.39 -25.45
CA PRO A 210 4.97 -8.29 -26.20
C PRO A 210 3.61 -7.66 -26.52
N THR A 211 3.05 -7.99 -27.69
CA THR A 211 1.70 -7.53 -28.07
C THR A 211 0.63 -7.98 -27.08
N SER A 212 0.82 -9.13 -26.41
CA SER A 212 -0.10 -9.60 -25.36
C SER A 212 -0.24 -8.60 -24.21
N SER A 213 0.83 -7.89 -23.84
CA SER A 213 0.82 -6.86 -22.79
C SER A 213 0.09 -5.57 -23.18
N ARG A 214 -0.21 -5.40 -24.48
CA ARG A 214 -0.89 -4.22 -25.03
C ARG A 214 -2.39 -4.46 -25.25
N LYS A 215 -2.85 -5.70 -25.17
CA LYS A 215 -4.26 -6.07 -25.35
C LYS A 215 -5.11 -5.52 -24.22
N ALA A 216 -6.34 -5.12 -24.54
CA ALA A 216 -7.34 -4.74 -23.56
C ALA A 216 -7.55 -5.86 -22.53
N VAL A 217 -7.72 -5.47 -21.28
CA VAL A 217 -7.95 -6.35 -20.13
C VAL A 217 -9.24 -5.95 -19.41
N LEU A 218 -9.69 -6.80 -18.49
CA LEU A 218 -10.86 -6.49 -17.68
C LEU A 218 -10.55 -5.38 -16.65
N PRO A 219 -11.56 -4.64 -16.19
CA PRO A 219 -11.40 -3.76 -15.05
C PRO A 219 -10.85 -4.52 -13.84
N ILE A 220 -9.78 -3.99 -13.22
CA ILE A 220 -9.29 -4.55 -11.96
C ILE A 220 -10.30 -4.25 -10.85
N THR A 221 -10.52 -5.22 -9.96
CA THR A 221 -11.44 -5.08 -8.82
C THR A 221 -10.72 -5.40 -7.52
N LEU A 222 -11.38 -5.13 -6.39
CA LEU A 222 -10.91 -5.59 -5.09
C LEU A 222 -10.99 -7.12 -5.06
N LEU A 223 -9.84 -7.78 -4.81
CA LEU A 223 -9.74 -9.22 -4.64
C LEU A 223 -9.93 -9.61 -3.17
N GLY A 224 -9.29 -8.89 -2.26
CA GLY A 224 -9.37 -9.13 -0.82
C GLY A 224 -8.94 -7.92 -0.01
N THR A 225 -9.51 -7.79 1.19
CA THR A 225 -9.19 -6.71 2.12
C THR A 225 -9.18 -7.23 3.54
N ALA A 226 -8.38 -6.60 4.40
CA ALA A 226 -8.41 -6.84 5.83
C ALA A 226 -7.98 -5.59 6.59
N THR A 227 -8.56 -5.43 7.77
CA THR A 227 -8.25 -4.36 8.71
C THR A 227 -7.96 -4.95 10.08
N THR A 228 -6.94 -4.44 10.77
CA THR A 228 -6.70 -4.76 12.18
C THR A 228 -6.54 -3.48 13.01
N GLY A 229 -6.88 -3.55 14.29
CA GLY A 229 -6.83 -2.41 15.22
C GLY A 229 -5.56 -2.37 16.06
N TYR A 230 -5.13 -1.17 16.43
CA TYR A 230 -4.00 -0.91 17.33
C TYR A 230 -4.39 0.08 18.43
N TYR A 231 -5.66 0.09 18.83
CA TYR A 231 -6.19 0.95 19.89
C TYR A 231 -5.35 0.87 21.17
N GLY A 232 -5.08 2.03 21.78
CA GLY A 232 -4.27 2.13 23.00
C GLY A 232 -2.77 1.88 22.79
N SER A 233 -2.29 1.73 21.56
CA SER A 233 -0.85 1.61 21.28
C SER A 233 -0.12 2.92 21.58
N PHE A 234 1.10 2.80 22.10
CA PHE A 234 2.02 3.93 22.21
C PHE A 234 2.41 4.49 20.84
N SER A 235 2.84 5.75 20.82
CA SER A 235 3.15 6.51 19.58
C SER A 235 4.24 5.83 18.75
N GLU A 236 5.21 5.17 19.38
CA GLU A 236 6.30 4.46 18.72
C GLU A 236 5.77 3.33 17.84
N ARG A 237 4.84 2.54 18.38
CA ARG A 237 4.19 1.43 17.67
C ARG A 237 3.31 1.95 16.53
N ILE A 238 2.58 3.05 16.76
CA ILE A 238 1.76 3.69 15.72
C ILE A 238 2.64 4.16 14.56
N ASN A 239 3.78 4.82 14.84
CA ASN A 239 4.74 5.24 13.83
C ASN A 239 5.30 4.04 13.03
N ASN A 240 5.71 2.98 13.72
CA ASN A 240 6.27 1.78 13.08
C ASN A 240 5.23 1.08 12.18
N ILE A 241 3.97 0.98 12.61
CA ILE A 241 2.88 0.43 11.79
C ILE A 241 2.65 1.29 10.55
N ALA A 242 2.60 2.62 10.70
CA ALA A 242 2.41 3.53 9.57
C ALA A 242 3.56 3.43 8.55
N ARG A 243 4.81 3.34 9.03
CA ARG A 243 5.98 3.16 8.17
C ARG A 243 6.00 1.81 7.47
N GLY A 244 5.73 0.73 8.21
CA GLY A 244 5.63 -0.62 7.65
C GLY A 244 4.54 -0.72 6.59
N ALA A 245 3.34 -0.19 6.85
CA ALA A 245 2.26 -0.13 5.87
C ALA A 245 2.64 0.74 4.66
N GLY A 246 3.27 1.88 4.89
CA GLY A 246 3.74 2.79 3.84
C GLY A 246 4.72 2.14 2.86
N ARG A 247 5.64 1.28 3.34
CA ARG A 247 6.58 0.49 2.51
C ARG A 247 5.87 -0.52 1.60
N MET A 248 4.69 -0.98 1.98
CA MET A 248 3.90 -1.92 1.18
C MET A 248 2.95 -1.21 0.20
N ASN A 249 2.57 0.03 0.50
CA ASN A 249 1.59 0.76 -0.29
C ASN A 249 2.12 1.14 -1.68
N GLY A 250 1.49 0.60 -2.73
CA GLY A 250 1.83 0.84 -4.13
C GLY A 250 2.64 -0.28 -4.77
N LYS A 251 3.01 -1.33 -4.01
CA LYS A 251 3.73 -2.48 -4.57
C LYS A 251 2.84 -3.20 -5.59
N VAL A 252 3.47 -3.66 -6.68
CA VAL A 252 2.81 -4.47 -7.71
C VAL A 252 3.47 -5.84 -7.78
N VAL A 253 2.67 -6.89 -7.71
CA VAL A 253 3.13 -8.28 -7.75
C VAL A 253 2.69 -8.89 -9.07
N GLN A 254 3.65 -9.20 -9.94
CA GLN A 254 3.38 -9.72 -11.27
C GLN A 254 2.81 -11.16 -11.21
N ALA A 255 2.14 -11.58 -12.27
CA ALA A 255 1.62 -12.95 -12.38
C ALA A 255 2.76 -13.97 -12.18
N GLY A 256 2.52 -14.99 -11.36
CA GLY A 256 3.49 -16.01 -10.96
C GLY A 256 4.49 -15.59 -9.89
N GLN A 257 4.65 -14.30 -9.58
CA GLN A 257 5.66 -13.79 -8.65
C GLN A 257 5.31 -14.16 -7.19
N VAL A 258 6.36 -14.46 -6.41
CA VAL A 258 6.26 -14.57 -4.95
C VAL A 258 6.62 -13.23 -4.32
N PHE A 259 5.72 -12.70 -3.50
CA PHE A 259 5.96 -11.56 -2.63
C PHE A 259 6.50 -12.05 -1.29
N SER A 260 7.62 -11.47 -0.86
CA SER A 260 8.17 -11.62 0.50
C SER A 260 7.94 -10.32 1.27
N PHE A 261 7.29 -10.41 2.43
CA PHE A 261 7.05 -9.25 3.29
C PHE A 261 8.38 -8.63 3.72
N GLY A 262 9.32 -9.44 4.20
CA GLY A 262 10.62 -8.99 4.66
C GLY A 262 11.43 -8.27 3.59
N ASN A 263 11.53 -8.85 2.39
CA ASN A 263 12.27 -8.24 1.29
C ASN A 263 11.63 -6.91 0.85
N ASN A 264 10.31 -6.81 0.89
CA ASN A 264 9.60 -5.59 0.49
C ASN A 264 9.57 -4.51 1.57
N LEU A 265 9.66 -4.90 2.84
CA LEU A 265 9.85 -3.99 3.96
C LEU A 265 11.21 -3.31 3.86
N GLY A 266 12.25 -4.07 3.50
CA GLY A 266 13.63 -3.61 3.51
C GLY A 266 14.17 -3.49 4.94
N SER A 267 15.11 -2.58 5.15
CA SER A 267 15.60 -2.25 6.49
C SER A 267 14.53 -1.56 7.33
N ALA A 268 14.50 -1.90 8.62
CA ALA A 268 13.62 -1.30 9.61
C ALA A 268 14.45 -0.66 10.73
N THR A 269 15.34 0.27 10.35
CA THR A 269 16.27 0.93 11.28
C THR A 269 15.77 2.32 11.70
N SER A 270 16.48 2.93 12.65
CA SER A 270 16.26 4.32 13.05
C SER A 270 16.46 5.31 11.90
N ASP A 271 17.39 5.03 10.97
CA ASP A 271 17.63 5.87 9.79
C ASP A 271 16.44 5.83 8.81
N ASP A 272 15.72 4.71 8.78
CA ASP A 272 14.45 4.55 8.08
C ASP A 272 13.25 5.17 8.86
N GLY A 273 13.54 5.78 10.01
CA GLY A 273 12.62 6.43 10.94
C GLY A 273 11.75 5.46 11.75
N PHE A 274 12.07 4.17 11.76
CA PHE A 274 11.52 3.26 12.77
C PHE A 274 12.07 3.66 14.13
N VAL A 275 11.27 3.43 15.17
CA VAL A 275 11.65 3.76 16.55
C VAL A 275 11.53 2.53 17.42
N ASP A 276 12.19 2.57 18.57
CA ASP A 276 12.13 1.49 19.53
C ASP A 276 10.73 1.35 20.11
N GLY A 277 10.12 0.21 19.82
CA GLY A 277 8.82 -0.19 20.35
C GLY A 277 8.94 -1.51 21.09
N TYR A 278 7.98 -1.82 21.95
CA TYR A 278 7.97 -3.12 22.61
C TYR A 278 7.63 -4.24 21.61
N ALA A 279 8.42 -5.31 21.62
CA ALA A 279 8.16 -6.58 20.97
C ALA A 279 8.51 -7.74 21.91
N ILE A 280 8.10 -8.95 21.53
CA ILE A 280 8.40 -10.15 22.31
C ILE A 280 9.61 -10.83 21.68
N VAL A 281 10.70 -10.92 22.43
CA VAL A 281 11.94 -11.57 22.01
C VAL A 281 12.33 -12.60 23.06
N GLY A 282 12.39 -13.88 22.66
CA GLY A 282 12.70 -14.99 23.58
C GLY A 282 11.73 -15.10 24.76
N GLY A 283 10.44 -14.82 24.56
CA GLY A 283 9.41 -14.87 25.60
C GLY A 283 9.38 -13.66 26.55
N ARG A 284 10.24 -12.65 26.33
CA ARG A 284 10.29 -11.43 27.13
C ARG A 284 9.87 -10.22 26.31
N LEU A 285 9.19 -9.28 26.95
CA LEU A 285 8.91 -7.98 26.34
C LEU A 285 10.21 -7.16 26.33
N GLN A 286 10.70 -6.82 25.14
CA GLN A 286 11.92 -6.05 24.95
C GLN A 286 11.64 -4.88 24.02
N LYS A 287 12.36 -3.78 24.19
CA LYS A 287 12.35 -2.71 23.19
C LYS A 287 13.17 -3.17 22.00
N VAL A 288 12.55 -3.18 20.83
CA VAL A 288 13.21 -3.42 19.55
C VAL A 288 12.82 -2.33 18.58
N THR A 289 13.75 -1.94 17.73
CA THR A 289 13.44 -1.05 16.62
C THR A 289 12.43 -1.73 15.71
N GLY A 290 11.34 -1.04 15.37
CA GLY A 290 10.28 -1.59 14.51
C GLY A 290 9.21 -2.43 15.22
N GLY A 291 9.11 -2.37 16.56
CA GLY A 291 7.99 -2.98 17.29
C GLY A 291 6.63 -2.58 16.69
N GLY A 292 5.82 -3.57 16.28
CA GLY A 292 4.52 -3.38 15.61
C GLY A 292 4.42 -3.99 14.20
N LEU A 293 5.54 -4.31 13.55
CA LEU A 293 5.59 -4.83 12.18
C LEU A 293 4.84 -6.16 11.98
N CYS A 294 4.79 -7.03 13.00
CA CYS A 294 4.03 -8.28 12.91
C CYS A 294 2.52 -8.05 12.70
N GLN A 295 1.97 -6.92 13.17
CA GLN A 295 0.59 -6.54 12.88
C GLN A 295 0.39 -6.21 11.40
N VAL A 296 1.37 -5.53 10.79
CA VAL A 296 1.33 -5.16 9.37
C VAL A 296 1.36 -6.42 8.51
N SER A 297 2.27 -7.36 8.80
CA SER A 297 2.32 -8.68 8.16
C SER A 297 1.01 -9.46 8.34
N THR A 298 0.51 -9.55 9.58
CA THR A 298 -0.77 -10.21 9.87
C THR A 298 -1.92 -9.61 9.08
N THR A 299 -2.01 -8.28 8.97
CA THR A 299 -3.09 -7.63 8.21
C THR A 299 -2.97 -7.93 6.71
N MET A 300 -1.76 -7.90 6.16
CA MET A 300 -1.53 -8.30 4.77
C MET A 300 -1.91 -9.77 4.54
N TYR A 301 -1.47 -10.67 5.42
CA TYR A 301 -1.81 -12.10 5.35
C TYR A 301 -3.32 -12.33 5.28
N ARG A 302 -4.10 -11.61 6.09
CA ARG A 302 -5.57 -11.71 6.04
C ARG A 302 -6.14 -11.22 4.71
N ALA A 303 -5.62 -10.13 4.15
CA ALA A 303 -6.06 -9.64 2.85
C ALA A 303 -5.72 -10.65 1.73
N VAL A 304 -4.54 -11.27 1.78
CA VAL A 304 -4.10 -12.34 0.85
C VAL A 304 -4.96 -13.59 1.00
N PHE A 305 -5.27 -13.99 2.23
CA PHE A 305 -6.15 -15.11 2.55
C PHE A 305 -7.51 -14.91 1.88
N TYR A 306 -8.15 -13.76 2.10
CA TYR A 306 -9.47 -13.45 1.54
C TYR A 306 -9.45 -13.22 0.03
N ALA A 307 -8.33 -12.73 -0.52
CA ALA A 307 -8.13 -12.64 -1.98
C ALA A 307 -8.00 -14.02 -2.67
N GLY A 308 -7.87 -15.11 -1.92
CA GLY A 308 -7.72 -16.44 -2.48
C GLY A 308 -6.38 -16.64 -3.21
N LEU A 309 -5.34 -15.89 -2.84
CA LEU A 309 -4.00 -15.98 -3.42
C LEU A 309 -3.18 -17.07 -2.72
N GLY A 310 -2.19 -17.66 -3.41
CA GLY A 310 -1.38 -18.75 -2.84
C GLY A 310 -0.57 -18.30 -1.61
N ILE A 311 -0.74 -18.97 -0.47
CA ILE A 311 0.11 -18.76 0.71
C ILE A 311 1.34 -19.64 0.56
N VAL A 312 2.54 -19.04 0.56
CA VAL A 312 3.81 -19.76 0.34
C VAL A 312 4.52 -20.04 1.65
N ASP A 313 4.54 -19.07 2.55
CA ASP A 313 5.17 -19.19 3.86
C ASP A 313 4.38 -18.36 4.87
N ARG A 314 4.04 -18.98 6.00
CA ARG A 314 3.30 -18.36 7.09
C ARG A 314 3.73 -19.01 8.39
N THR A 315 4.16 -18.17 9.34
CA THR A 315 4.48 -18.58 10.70
C THR A 315 3.56 -17.85 11.70
N PRO A 316 2.85 -18.55 12.60
CA PRO A 316 2.10 -17.92 13.69
C PRO A 316 3.03 -17.26 14.70
N HIS A 317 2.51 -16.38 15.55
CA HIS A 317 3.21 -16.01 16.77
C HIS A 317 3.32 -17.22 17.72
N THR A 318 4.39 -17.24 18.52
CA THR A 318 4.54 -18.20 19.63
C THR A 318 3.49 -17.98 20.72
N TYR A 319 3.09 -16.72 20.94
CA TYR A 319 2.10 -16.35 21.94
C TYR A 319 0.91 -15.68 21.27
N MET A 320 -0.20 -15.82 21.96
CA MET A 320 -1.48 -15.22 21.63
C MET A 320 -1.38 -13.67 21.79
N ILE A 321 -1.43 -12.87 20.69
CA ILE A 321 -1.32 -11.40 20.65
C ILE A 321 -2.66 -10.66 20.58
N ASN A 322 -2.98 -9.94 21.65
CA ASN A 322 -4.23 -9.24 21.87
C ASN A 322 -4.71 -8.27 20.77
N PHE A 323 -3.79 -7.53 20.12
CA PHE A 323 -4.14 -6.40 19.24
C PHE A 323 -4.91 -6.83 17.99
N TYR A 324 -4.75 -8.07 17.53
CA TYR A 324 -5.33 -8.53 16.26
C TYR A 324 -5.88 -9.95 16.38
N GLU A 325 -6.25 -10.38 17.58
CA GLU A 325 -6.72 -11.72 17.89
C GLU A 325 -8.23 -11.93 17.85
N ASN A 326 -8.94 -11.06 17.12
CA ASN A 326 -10.36 -11.26 16.87
C ASN A 326 -10.66 -12.60 16.17
N ILE A 327 -9.66 -13.28 15.60
CA ILE A 327 -9.75 -14.63 15.04
C ILE A 327 -8.48 -15.40 15.44
N LYS A 328 -8.62 -16.41 16.32
CA LYS A 328 -7.50 -17.26 16.77
C LYS A 328 -6.88 -17.98 15.58
N GLY A 329 -5.55 -18.12 15.57
CA GLY A 329 -4.85 -18.78 14.47
C GLY A 329 -4.70 -17.93 13.21
N PHE A 330 -5.27 -16.72 13.14
CA PHE A 330 -5.32 -15.91 11.93
C PHE A 330 -4.28 -14.78 11.92
N ASP A 331 -3.03 -15.15 12.14
CA ASP A 331 -1.88 -14.26 12.25
C ASP A 331 -0.69 -14.75 11.42
N ALA A 332 0.20 -13.84 11.05
CA ALA A 332 1.46 -14.14 10.38
C ALA A 332 2.56 -13.23 10.93
N THR A 333 3.43 -13.78 11.76
CA THR A 333 4.54 -13.04 12.36
C THR A 333 5.70 -12.87 11.38
N VAL A 334 6.54 -11.86 11.62
CA VAL A 334 7.74 -11.60 10.84
C VAL A 334 8.89 -11.21 11.76
N PHE A 335 10.08 -11.74 11.48
CA PHE A 335 11.33 -11.42 12.13
C PHE A 335 12.45 -11.69 11.14
N THR A 336 12.79 -10.68 10.35
CA THR A 336 13.64 -10.85 9.17
C THR A 336 15.12 -11.01 9.55
N PRO A 337 15.89 -11.83 8.81
CA PRO A 337 15.48 -12.66 7.67
C PRO A 337 14.90 -14.04 8.06
N GLN A 338 14.87 -14.42 9.33
CA GLN A 338 14.61 -15.80 9.76
C GLN A 338 13.13 -16.22 9.65
N VAL A 339 12.20 -15.29 9.88
CA VAL A 339 10.75 -15.52 9.81
C VAL A 339 10.15 -14.48 8.88
N ASP A 340 9.41 -14.95 7.88
CA ASP A 340 8.82 -14.11 6.84
C ASP A 340 7.38 -14.55 6.54
N PHE A 341 6.61 -13.65 5.94
CA PHE A 341 5.34 -13.99 5.32
C PHE A 341 5.49 -13.88 3.81
N LYS A 342 5.22 -14.99 3.10
CA LYS A 342 5.34 -15.06 1.64
C LYS A 342 4.05 -15.53 1.01
N TRP A 343 3.69 -14.92 -0.11
CA TRP A 343 2.53 -15.30 -0.89
C TRP A 343 2.81 -15.19 -2.39
N ARG A 344 2.11 -15.96 -3.20
CA ARG A 344 2.24 -16.00 -4.65
C ARG A 344 1.04 -15.34 -5.30
N ASN A 345 1.29 -14.45 -6.25
CA ASN A 345 0.27 -14.08 -7.21
C ASN A 345 0.14 -15.20 -8.24
N ASP A 346 -0.85 -16.06 -8.05
CA ASP A 346 -1.21 -17.16 -8.95
C ASP A 346 -2.44 -16.82 -9.80
N THR A 347 -2.71 -15.52 -9.99
CA THR A 347 -3.67 -15.02 -10.98
C THR A 347 -2.94 -14.74 -12.31
N ALA A 348 -3.70 -14.49 -13.37
CA ALA A 348 -3.13 -14.24 -14.70
C ALA A 348 -2.52 -12.83 -14.88
N GLY A 349 -2.81 -11.89 -13.98
CA GLY A 349 -2.42 -10.48 -14.12
C GLY A 349 -1.73 -9.91 -12.90
N PRO A 350 -1.29 -8.64 -12.93
CA PRO A 350 -0.68 -8.00 -11.79
C PRO A 350 -1.67 -7.80 -10.63
N VAL A 351 -1.18 -7.97 -9.40
CA VAL A 351 -1.89 -7.62 -8.17
C VAL A 351 -1.27 -6.37 -7.56
N TYR A 352 -2.10 -5.36 -7.33
CA TYR A 352 -1.73 -4.06 -6.77
C TYR A 352 -2.04 -4.02 -5.28
N VAL A 353 -1.06 -3.65 -4.46
CA VAL A 353 -1.18 -3.55 -3.01
C VAL A 353 -1.48 -2.11 -2.61
N ALA A 354 -2.66 -1.88 -2.04
CA ALA A 354 -2.99 -0.64 -1.34
C ALA A 354 -2.89 -0.89 0.17
N ALA A 355 -2.18 0.00 0.88
CA ALA A 355 -2.07 -0.06 2.33
C ALA A 355 -2.23 1.34 2.93
N SER A 356 -2.99 1.42 4.01
CA SER A 356 -3.26 2.67 4.71
C SER A 356 -3.36 2.47 6.22
N THR A 357 -3.11 3.54 6.95
CA THR A 357 -3.38 3.62 8.39
C THR A 357 -4.36 4.74 8.67
N ASN A 358 -5.26 4.53 9.62
CA ASN A 358 -6.12 5.57 10.17
C ASN A 358 -5.80 5.74 11.66
N PRO A 359 -4.94 6.70 12.03
CA PRO A 359 -4.60 6.96 13.43
C PRO A 359 -5.81 7.30 14.31
N ASN A 360 -6.83 7.97 13.76
CA ASN A 360 -8.03 8.36 14.51
C ASN A 360 -8.89 7.15 14.89
N GLN A 361 -8.93 6.13 14.02
CA GLN A 361 -9.60 4.85 14.31
C GLN A 361 -8.64 3.79 14.87
N ALA A 362 -7.36 4.14 15.00
CA ALA A 362 -6.26 3.24 15.31
C ALA A 362 -6.32 1.94 14.47
N THR A 363 -6.39 2.04 13.14
CA THR A 363 -6.47 0.88 12.25
C THR A 363 -5.40 0.89 11.16
N VAL A 364 -4.99 -0.31 10.74
CA VAL A 364 -4.22 -0.53 9.51
C VAL A 364 -5.05 -1.41 8.58
N THR A 365 -5.10 -1.05 7.29
CA THR A 365 -5.88 -1.73 6.26
C THR A 365 -5.02 -2.09 5.07
N PHE A 366 -5.20 -3.30 4.56
CA PHE A 366 -4.66 -3.76 3.28
C PHE A 366 -5.82 -4.07 2.33
N SER A 367 -5.67 -3.66 1.07
CA SER A 367 -6.59 -3.98 -0.02
C SER A 367 -5.79 -4.40 -1.24
N LEU A 368 -6.10 -5.57 -1.78
CA LEU A 368 -5.45 -6.14 -2.95
C LEU A 368 -6.37 -6.00 -4.16
N TYR A 369 -5.89 -5.39 -5.23
CA TYR A 369 -6.63 -5.19 -6.47
C TYR A 369 -5.99 -5.96 -7.61
N GLY A 370 -6.77 -6.54 -8.51
CA GLY A 370 -6.25 -7.26 -9.68
C GLY A 370 -7.37 -7.78 -10.57
N TRP A 371 -7.04 -8.63 -11.53
CA TRP A 371 -8.05 -9.29 -12.37
C TRP A 371 -8.82 -10.31 -11.55
N ASN A 372 -10.14 -10.14 -11.50
CA ASN A 372 -11.02 -11.07 -10.83
C ASN A 372 -11.31 -12.27 -11.74
N ASP A 373 -10.80 -13.44 -11.39
CA ASP A 373 -11.03 -14.70 -12.08
C ASP A 373 -12.23 -15.49 -11.50
N GLY A 374 -13.00 -14.86 -10.62
CA GLY A 374 -14.18 -15.43 -9.99
C GLY A 374 -13.88 -16.45 -8.88
N ARG A 375 -12.61 -16.58 -8.45
CA ARG A 375 -12.29 -17.42 -7.29
C ARG A 375 -12.95 -16.91 -6.01
N THR A 376 -13.26 -17.82 -5.10
CA THR A 376 -13.76 -17.50 -3.75
C THR A 376 -12.86 -18.14 -2.70
N SER A 377 -12.76 -17.52 -1.52
CA SER A 377 -11.95 -18.01 -0.41
C SER A 377 -12.82 -18.23 0.82
N GLN A 378 -12.86 -19.46 1.31
CA GLN A 378 -13.63 -19.88 2.47
C GLN A 378 -12.71 -20.24 3.63
N MET A 379 -13.00 -19.69 4.81
CA MET A 379 -12.40 -20.12 6.07
C MET A 379 -13.24 -21.21 6.72
N VAL A 380 -12.59 -22.27 7.19
CA VAL A 380 -13.20 -23.32 8.01
C VAL A 380 -12.43 -23.44 9.33
N GLY A 381 -13.15 -23.39 10.46
CA GLY A 381 -12.57 -23.18 11.78
C GLY A 381 -12.62 -21.69 12.22
N PRO A 382 -11.79 -21.26 13.18
CA PRO A 382 -10.73 -22.01 13.85
C PRO A 382 -11.27 -23.09 14.79
N PHE A 383 -10.63 -24.25 14.81
CA PHE A 383 -10.86 -25.31 15.79
C PHE A 383 -9.78 -25.27 16.85
N GLU A 384 -10.17 -25.06 18.10
CA GLU A 384 -9.24 -24.98 19.23
C GLU A 384 -9.15 -26.29 19.99
N SER A 385 -7.94 -26.66 20.39
CA SER A 385 -7.67 -27.85 21.19
C SER A 385 -6.46 -27.62 22.10
N LYS A 386 -6.20 -28.58 23.01
CA LYS A 386 -5.05 -28.57 23.94
C LYS A 386 -4.83 -27.24 24.66
N VAL A 387 -5.90 -26.69 25.24
CA VAL A 387 -5.82 -25.45 26.00
C VAL A 387 -4.98 -25.66 27.25
N VAL A 388 -3.92 -24.87 27.42
CA VAL A 388 -3.02 -24.89 28.58
C VAL A 388 -3.08 -23.54 29.27
N GLN A 389 -3.38 -23.51 30.57
CA GLN A 389 -3.45 -22.26 31.32
C GLN A 389 -2.05 -21.65 31.54
N PRO A 390 -1.95 -20.32 31.68
CA PRO A 390 -0.72 -19.67 32.11
C PRO A 390 -0.13 -20.29 33.37
N GLY A 391 1.20 -20.37 33.43
CA GLY A 391 1.91 -20.68 34.67
C GLY A 391 1.91 -19.51 35.65
N LEU A 392 2.73 -19.61 36.69
CA LEU A 392 2.90 -18.54 37.69
C LEU A 392 3.31 -17.21 37.04
N SER A 393 2.79 -16.11 37.57
CA SER A 393 3.16 -14.76 37.11
C SER A 393 4.67 -14.52 37.27
N ASN A 394 5.24 -13.77 36.34
CA ASN A 394 6.64 -13.36 36.37
C ASN A 394 6.75 -11.97 36.99
N TRP A 395 7.71 -11.80 37.90
CA TRP A 395 7.99 -10.53 38.56
C TRP A 395 9.46 -10.18 38.39
N GLN A 396 9.73 -9.05 37.73
CA GLN A 396 11.08 -8.54 37.48
C GLN A 396 11.28 -7.20 38.20
N PHE A 397 12.41 -7.08 38.90
CA PHE A 397 12.77 -5.81 39.54
C PHE A 397 13.19 -4.78 38.48
N ASP A 398 12.69 -3.56 38.61
CA ASP A 398 13.05 -2.41 37.79
C ASP A 398 13.31 -1.20 38.69
N SER A 399 14.59 -0.81 38.81
CA SER A 399 15.01 0.31 39.66
C SER A 399 14.55 1.67 39.14
N SER A 400 14.08 1.76 37.89
CA SER A 400 13.55 3.02 37.33
C SER A 400 12.11 3.31 37.77
N LEU A 401 11.41 2.31 38.32
CA LEU A 401 10.07 2.50 38.87
C LEU A 401 10.14 3.23 40.23
N PRO A 402 9.15 4.11 40.54
CA PRO A 402 9.05 4.74 41.84
C PRO A 402 8.97 3.72 42.99
N TYR A 403 9.32 4.16 44.20
CA TYR A 403 9.16 3.33 45.40
C TYR A 403 7.70 2.86 45.56
N GLY A 404 7.50 1.56 45.75
CA GLY A 404 6.17 0.93 45.82
C GLY A 404 5.47 0.75 44.46
N GLY A 405 6.11 1.17 43.36
CA GLY A 405 5.54 1.11 42.02
C GLY A 405 5.50 -0.31 41.44
N THR A 406 4.37 -0.68 40.86
CA THR A 406 4.23 -1.90 40.05
C THR A 406 3.64 -1.57 38.69
N ARG A 407 4.01 -2.35 37.67
CA ARG A 407 3.47 -2.21 36.32
C ARG A 407 3.32 -3.58 35.68
N GLN A 408 2.08 -3.98 35.40
CA GLN A 408 1.84 -5.15 34.56
C GLN A 408 2.14 -4.79 33.11
N ILE A 409 3.01 -5.57 32.47
CA ILE A 409 3.42 -5.37 31.08
C ILE A 409 2.92 -6.48 30.15
N VAL A 410 2.53 -7.62 30.72
CA VAL A 410 1.86 -8.72 30.00
C VAL A 410 0.67 -9.19 30.84
N HIS A 411 -0.49 -9.27 30.18
CA HIS A 411 -1.65 -10.00 30.70
C HIS A 411 -1.61 -11.43 30.18
N GLY A 412 -1.62 -12.38 31.11
CA GLY A 412 -1.47 -13.79 30.85
C GLY A 412 -2.60 -14.36 29.99
N ARG A 413 -2.29 -15.39 29.21
CA ARG A 413 -3.18 -16.02 28.24
C ARG A 413 -2.96 -17.51 28.15
N PRO A 414 -4.04 -18.30 28.06
CA PRO A 414 -3.91 -19.70 27.74
C PRO A 414 -3.17 -19.90 26.43
N GLY A 415 -2.35 -20.94 26.37
CA GLY A 415 -1.87 -21.51 25.13
C GLY A 415 -2.93 -22.45 24.56
N SER A 416 -2.86 -22.71 23.26
CA SER A 416 -3.71 -23.69 22.59
C SER A 416 -3.18 -24.04 21.20
N ASP A 417 -3.61 -25.20 20.71
CA ASP A 417 -3.46 -25.59 19.32
C ASP A 417 -4.70 -25.12 18.54
N ILE A 418 -4.49 -24.36 17.46
CA ILE A 418 -5.53 -23.92 16.54
C ILE A 418 -5.33 -24.60 15.19
N ALA A 419 -6.39 -25.22 14.67
CA ALA A 419 -6.46 -25.68 13.29
C ALA A 419 -7.42 -24.78 12.49
N MET A 420 -6.92 -24.19 11.41
CA MET A 420 -7.72 -23.45 10.45
C MET A 420 -7.52 -24.03 9.07
N GLN A 421 -8.58 -24.11 8.28
CA GLN A 421 -8.47 -24.46 6.88
C GLN A 421 -8.89 -23.29 6.00
N ARG A 422 -8.25 -23.17 4.85
CA ARG A 422 -8.68 -22.31 3.76
C ARG A 422 -8.98 -23.15 2.54
N ILE A 423 -10.17 -22.97 1.98
CA ILE A 423 -10.54 -23.58 0.70
C ILE A 423 -10.74 -22.45 -0.29
N VAL A 424 -9.95 -22.45 -1.36
CA VAL A 424 -10.10 -21.52 -2.47
C VAL A 424 -10.67 -22.28 -3.66
N THR A 425 -11.79 -21.80 -4.18
CA THR A 425 -12.52 -22.47 -5.26
C THR A 425 -12.60 -21.54 -6.47
N ALA A 426 -12.21 -22.03 -7.65
CA ALA A 426 -12.35 -21.32 -8.91
C ALA A 426 -13.81 -21.10 -9.30
N ALA A 427 -14.07 -20.20 -10.25
CA ALA A 427 -15.42 -19.92 -10.76
C ALA A 427 -16.15 -21.18 -11.30
N ASN A 428 -15.41 -22.17 -11.80
CA ASN A 428 -15.96 -23.43 -12.31
C ASN A 428 -16.17 -24.52 -11.23
N GLY A 429 -15.92 -24.20 -9.94
CA GLY A 429 -16.05 -25.14 -8.83
C GLY A 429 -14.80 -25.98 -8.54
N ALA A 430 -13.73 -25.87 -9.34
CA ALA A 430 -12.48 -26.58 -9.05
C ALA A 430 -11.79 -25.99 -7.80
N VAL A 431 -11.29 -26.84 -6.91
CA VAL A 431 -10.49 -26.40 -5.76
C VAL A 431 -9.10 -26.00 -6.26
N LEU A 432 -8.74 -24.73 -6.03
CA LEU A 432 -7.42 -24.16 -6.34
C LEU A 432 -6.45 -24.35 -5.19
N HIS A 433 -6.91 -24.12 -3.96
CA HIS A 433 -6.12 -24.29 -2.73
C HIS A 433 -6.95 -24.99 -1.67
N HIS A 434 -6.32 -25.90 -0.94
CA HIS A 434 -6.85 -26.46 0.29
C HIS A 434 -5.75 -26.42 1.34
N ASP A 435 -5.66 -25.31 2.05
CA ASP A 435 -4.61 -25.06 3.03
C ASP A 435 -5.03 -25.56 4.40
N ILE A 436 -4.11 -26.22 5.11
CA ILE A 436 -4.20 -26.49 6.54
C ILE A 436 -3.20 -25.58 7.23
N LEU A 437 -3.70 -24.70 8.09
CA LEU A 437 -2.97 -23.60 8.71
C LEU A 437 -2.96 -23.81 10.23
N PRO A 438 -2.07 -24.67 10.75
CA PRO A 438 -1.96 -24.90 12.18
C PRO A 438 -1.29 -23.71 12.88
N SER A 439 -1.73 -23.41 14.09
CA SER A 439 -1.00 -22.56 15.04
C SER A 439 -0.82 -23.31 16.35
N HIS A 440 0.37 -23.22 16.91
CA HIS A 440 0.63 -23.63 18.29
C HIS A 440 0.97 -22.40 19.11
N TYR A 441 0.10 -22.03 20.05
CA TYR A 441 0.35 -20.95 20.99
C TYR A 441 0.78 -21.52 22.34
N SER A 442 1.93 -21.06 22.82
CA SER A 442 2.38 -21.34 24.18
C SER A 442 1.56 -20.53 25.20
N PRO A 443 1.29 -21.07 26.40
CA PRO A 443 0.70 -20.30 27.48
C PRO A 443 1.62 -19.14 27.86
N TRP A 444 1.05 -17.96 28.01
CA TRP A 444 1.79 -16.77 28.38
C TRP A 444 1.42 -16.38 29.81
N ALA A 445 2.39 -16.40 30.72
CA ALA A 445 2.18 -15.94 32.09
C ALA A 445 2.04 -14.42 32.16
N ASP A 446 1.32 -13.92 33.17
CA ASP A 446 1.36 -12.51 33.52
C ASP A 446 2.81 -12.07 33.77
N PHE A 447 3.14 -10.83 33.43
CA PHE A 447 4.47 -10.28 33.67
C PHE A 447 4.36 -8.89 34.30
N PHE A 448 4.98 -8.73 35.46
CA PHE A 448 4.99 -7.52 36.26
C PHE A 448 6.42 -6.99 36.42
N LEU A 449 6.57 -5.69 36.25
CA LEU A 449 7.73 -4.94 36.74
C LEU A 449 7.41 -4.39 38.12
N TYR A 450 8.39 -4.42 39.04
CA TYR A 450 8.24 -3.86 40.38
C TYR A 450 9.46 -3.04 40.82
N GLY A 451 9.21 -1.90 41.44
CA GLY A 451 10.22 -0.98 41.93
C GLY A 451 10.71 -1.27 43.36
N PRO A 452 11.64 -0.45 43.88
CA PRO A 452 12.09 -0.52 45.26
C PRO A 452 10.89 -0.50 46.24
N GLY A 453 10.97 -1.25 47.35
CA GLY A 453 9.93 -1.24 48.38
C GLY A 453 8.67 -2.05 48.07
N VAL A 454 8.58 -2.72 46.91
CA VAL A 454 7.48 -3.65 46.62
C VAL A 454 7.75 -5.02 47.23
N THR A 455 6.80 -5.51 48.02
CA THR A 455 6.75 -6.92 48.45
C THR A 455 6.15 -7.76 47.33
N VAL A 456 6.99 -8.48 46.61
CA VAL A 456 6.56 -9.42 45.56
C VAL A 456 5.69 -10.52 46.16
N PRO A 457 4.51 -10.82 45.57
CA PRO A 457 3.62 -11.88 46.06
C PRO A 457 4.30 -13.25 46.16
N TYR A 458 3.80 -14.10 47.05
CA TYR A 458 4.24 -15.50 47.14
C TYR A 458 3.70 -16.31 45.94
N GLY A 459 4.42 -17.37 45.55
CA GLY A 459 3.99 -18.25 44.44
C GLY A 459 4.11 -17.60 43.07
N VAL A 460 5.13 -16.77 42.85
CA VAL A 460 5.44 -16.14 41.56
C VAL A 460 6.86 -16.48 41.14
N ASN A 461 7.12 -16.42 39.83
CA ASN A 461 8.46 -16.57 39.29
C ASN A 461 9.19 -15.23 39.42
N ARG A 462 10.30 -15.19 40.19
CA ARG A 462 11.17 -14.02 40.24
C ARG A 462 12.16 -14.06 39.09
N VAL A 463 12.05 -13.11 38.17
CA VAL A 463 12.96 -12.97 37.04
C VAL A 463 14.11 -12.06 37.48
N PRO A 464 15.39 -12.48 37.32
CA PRO A 464 16.53 -11.62 37.64
C PRO A 464 16.46 -10.29 36.89
N GLY A 465 16.69 -9.17 37.59
CA GLY A 465 16.91 -7.86 36.97
C GLY A 465 18.23 -7.83 36.20
N ASP A 466 18.30 -7.07 35.11
CA ASP A 466 19.30 -7.13 34.04
C ASP A 466 20.74 -7.49 34.47
N ALA A 467 21.18 -8.68 34.04
CA ALA A 467 22.59 -8.92 33.74
C ALA A 467 22.74 -8.89 32.21
N ASN A 468 23.20 -7.73 31.71
CA ASN A 468 23.85 -7.48 30.41
C ASN A 468 23.11 -7.90 29.10
N PRO A 469 22.76 -6.95 28.20
CA PRO A 469 21.97 -7.21 26.98
C PRO A 469 22.69 -7.94 25.82
N ASN A 470 23.89 -8.51 26.03
CA ASN A 470 24.67 -9.16 24.95
C ASN A 470 24.68 -10.70 25.01
N ILE A 471 23.50 -11.34 25.09
CA ILE A 471 23.39 -12.78 24.82
C ILE A 471 22.28 -13.00 23.78
N ALA A 472 22.69 -13.41 22.58
CA ALA A 472 21.85 -13.67 21.42
C ALA A 472 20.70 -14.65 21.76
N PRO A 473 19.50 -14.47 21.17
CA PRO A 473 18.39 -15.38 21.40
C PRO A 473 18.65 -16.74 20.75
N ALA A 474 18.49 -17.81 21.54
CA ALA A 474 18.29 -19.14 21.01
C ALA A 474 16.96 -19.15 20.24
N ILE A 475 17.06 -19.05 18.91
CA ILE A 475 15.98 -19.38 17.99
C ILE A 475 15.77 -20.88 18.17
N GLY A 476 14.66 -21.26 18.82
CA GLY A 476 14.28 -22.65 19.00
C GLY A 476 14.09 -23.32 17.65
N LYS A 477 15.12 -24.05 17.20
CA LYS A 477 14.97 -25.12 16.21
C LYS A 477 14.11 -26.20 16.85
N THR A 478 12.93 -26.45 16.31
CA THR A 478 12.33 -27.77 16.41
C THR A 478 13.05 -28.66 15.38
N HIS A 479 13.79 -29.65 15.89
CA HIS A 479 14.42 -30.73 15.14
C HIS A 479 13.35 -31.73 14.59
N PRO A 480 13.73 -32.60 13.63
CA PRO A 480 13.04 -32.87 12.36
C PRO A 480 11.66 -33.53 12.44
#